data_AF-G9FD82-F1
#
_entry.id   AF-G9FD82-F1
#
_cell.length_a   1.000
_cell.length_b   1.000
_cell.length_c   1.000
_cell.angle_alpha   90.00
_cell.angle_beta   90.00
_cell.angle_gamma   90.00
#
_symmetry.space_group_name_H-M   'P 1'
#
loop_
_entity.id
_entity.type
_entity.pdbx_description
1 polymer ?
#
loop_
_entity_poly.entity_id
_entity_poly.type
_entity_poly.pdbx_seq_one_letter_code
_entity_poly.pdbx_strand_id
1 'polypeptide(L)'
;MKTKKIVIGAMAAAMLSLSVCSIAPAVAADETVQISVSKTTAEAGGSSKVDVSLADIPTTGLQCCNFAIKYDPKVLTIKDITAGTLAGTVSGDASSSMLPNFNNYSQEGLISVMWSTSVDDASRWLKGEGTFCTITGTVAAGTANGTVSEITVLPTSRETYDGSGVMNDAFDCGYLKDGVKVNFNVKPNAGSVTIGSEETTTPPATTTTTENKPGVSLRGDANLDNKVSVADAVAILQSIANKDKYALKPQGAVNGDVEGNNDGITGADALRIQKWDAGAITTL
;
A
#
# COMPACT_ATOMS: atom_id res chain seq x y z
N MET A 1 -17.91 -41.68 -15.22
CA MET A 1 -16.88 -40.69 -14.88
C MET A 1 -17.54 -39.32 -14.92
N LYS A 2 -17.75 -38.68 -13.77
CA LYS A 2 -18.40 -37.36 -13.69
C LYS A 2 -17.33 -36.28 -13.80
N THR A 3 -17.34 -35.54 -14.90
CA THR A 3 -16.46 -34.41 -15.18
C THR A 3 -16.77 -33.27 -14.21
N LYS A 4 -15.87 -33.00 -13.26
CA LYS A 4 -15.97 -31.83 -12.38
C LYS A 4 -15.62 -30.59 -13.22
N LYS A 5 -16.61 -29.73 -13.45
CA LYS A 5 -16.38 -28.38 -13.98
C LYS A 5 -15.61 -27.59 -12.93
N ILE A 6 -14.35 -27.26 -13.22
CA ILE A 6 -13.56 -26.32 -12.44
C ILE A 6 -14.10 -24.93 -12.79
N VAL A 7 -14.81 -24.31 -11.82
CA VAL A 7 -15.18 -22.91 -11.90
C VAL A 7 -13.92 -22.12 -11.54
N ILE A 8 -13.27 -21.55 -12.55
CA ILE A 8 -12.17 -20.60 -12.37
C ILE A 8 -12.83 -19.29 -11.93
N GLY A 9 -13.01 -19.14 -10.62
CA GLY A 9 -13.43 -17.89 -10.02
C GLY A 9 -12.27 -16.91 -10.07
N ALA A 10 -12.43 -15.80 -10.79
CA ALA A 10 -11.47 -14.71 -10.78
C ALA A 10 -11.38 -14.14 -9.36
N MET A 11 -10.31 -14.49 -8.64
CA MET A 11 -10.00 -13.87 -7.35
C MET A 11 -9.58 -12.42 -7.60
N ALA A 12 -10.36 -11.49 -7.05
CA ALA A 12 -9.99 -10.10 -6.97
C ALA A 12 -8.79 -9.98 -6.01
N ALA A 13 -7.62 -9.61 -6.53
CA ALA A 13 -6.48 -9.26 -5.70
C ALA A 13 -6.86 -8.03 -4.87
N ALA A 14 -7.10 -8.21 -3.57
CA ALA A 14 -7.24 -7.10 -2.64
C ALA A 14 -5.88 -6.41 -2.54
N MET A 15 -5.73 -5.28 -3.24
CA MET A 15 -4.54 -4.46 -3.09
C MET A 15 -4.65 -3.75 -1.74
N LEU A 16 -3.86 -4.19 -0.77
CA LEU A 16 -3.48 -3.36 0.36
C LEU A 16 -2.68 -2.19 -0.19
N SER A 17 -3.40 -1.16 -0.63
CA SER A 17 -2.84 0.17 -0.85
C SER A 17 -2.35 0.65 0.51
N LEU A 18 -1.07 0.42 0.78
CA LEU A 18 -0.39 1.08 1.87
C LEU A 18 -0.42 2.56 1.52
N SER A 19 -1.36 3.28 2.14
CA SER A 19 -1.27 4.72 2.30
C SER A 19 0.13 5.01 2.79
N VAL A 20 0.94 5.62 1.93
CA VAL A 20 2.29 6.06 2.25
C VAL A 20 2.13 7.14 3.30
N CYS A 21 2.37 6.81 4.57
CA CYS A 21 2.46 7.84 5.59
C CYS A 21 3.62 8.76 5.23
N SER A 22 3.30 9.99 4.82
CA SER A 22 4.28 11.06 4.64
C SER A 22 4.99 11.27 5.97
N ILE A 23 6.28 10.93 6.00
CA ILE A 23 7.15 11.29 7.11
C ILE A 23 7.71 12.66 6.80
N ALA A 24 7.06 13.72 7.30
CA ALA A 24 7.57 15.07 7.15
C ALA A 24 9.01 15.15 7.72
N PRO A 25 10.04 15.47 6.92
CA PRO A 25 11.37 15.74 7.45
C PRO A 25 11.38 17.16 8.02
N ALA A 26 11.62 17.27 9.33
CA ALA A 26 11.97 18.53 9.95
C ALA A 26 13.46 18.80 9.73
N VAL A 27 13.85 19.22 8.52
CA VAL A 27 15.04 20.05 8.21
C VAL A 27 15.11 20.32 6.69
N ALA A 28 15.28 21.58 6.29
CA ALA A 28 15.52 21.96 4.90
C ALA A 28 16.99 21.71 4.50
N ALA A 29 17.22 20.80 3.54
CA ALA A 29 18.35 20.78 2.59
C ALA A 29 18.37 19.55 1.64
N ASP A 30 17.51 18.55 1.82
CA ASP A 30 17.51 17.34 0.97
C ASP A 30 16.09 16.92 0.55
N GLU A 31 15.57 17.58 -0.48
CA GLU A 31 14.29 17.23 -1.10
C GLU A 31 14.31 15.76 -1.54
N THR A 32 13.41 14.95 -0.96
CA THR A 32 13.40 13.48 -1.11
C THR A 32 12.06 13.00 -1.66
N VAL A 33 12.08 12.25 -2.75
CA VAL A 33 10.90 11.56 -3.31
C VAL A 33 10.85 10.12 -2.79
N GLN A 34 9.69 9.68 -2.32
CA GLN A 34 9.48 8.27 -1.98
C GLN A 34 8.97 7.50 -3.19
N ILE A 35 9.54 6.33 -3.47
CA ILE A 35 9.06 5.40 -4.49
C ILE A 35 8.73 4.09 -3.81
N SER A 36 7.46 3.71 -3.81
CA SER A 36 6.98 2.55 -3.05
C SER A 36 6.30 1.54 -3.95
N VAL A 37 6.67 0.28 -3.80
CA VAL A 37 6.02 -0.84 -4.48
C VAL A 37 5.08 -1.52 -3.50
N SER A 38 3.84 -1.79 -3.92
CA SER A 38 2.85 -2.41 -3.04
C SER A 38 3.19 -3.87 -2.69
N LYS A 39 2.58 -4.35 -1.61
CA LYS A 39 2.62 -5.76 -1.22
C LYS A 39 1.28 -6.39 -1.54
N THR A 40 1.31 -7.56 -2.16
CA THR A 40 0.10 -8.28 -2.55
C THR A 40 0.27 -9.78 -2.32
N THR A 41 -0.84 -10.51 -2.41
CA THR A 41 -0.89 -11.97 -2.37
C THR A 41 -1.44 -12.48 -3.70
N ALA A 42 -0.84 -13.54 -4.25
CA ALA A 42 -1.31 -14.17 -5.47
C ALA A 42 -1.10 -15.69 -5.46
N GLU A 43 -2.03 -16.44 -6.05
CA GLU A 43 -1.91 -17.89 -6.14
C GLU A 43 -0.85 -18.30 -7.18
N ALA A 44 -0.21 -19.46 -6.96
CA ALA A 44 0.68 -20.05 -7.96
C ALA A 44 -0.08 -20.35 -9.27
N GLY A 45 0.47 -19.91 -10.40
CA GLY A 45 -0.23 -19.96 -11.70
C GLY A 45 -1.30 -18.86 -11.88
N GLY A 46 -1.59 -18.07 -10.86
CA GLY A 46 -2.55 -16.98 -10.87
C GLY A 46 -1.97 -15.65 -11.34
N SER A 47 -2.86 -14.67 -11.53
CA SER A 47 -2.47 -13.30 -11.88
C SER A 47 -1.91 -12.56 -10.65
N SER A 48 -0.90 -11.71 -10.88
CA SER A 48 -0.38 -10.79 -9.87
C SER A 48 -0.60 -9.35 -10.32
N LYS A 49 -0.81 -8.44 -9.35
CA LYS A 49 -0.93 -7.01 -9.59
C LYS A 49 -0.23 -6.24 -8.48
N VAL A 50 0.67 -5.35 -8.85
CA VAL A 50 1.45 -4.52 -7.92
C VAL A 50 1.42 -3.08 -8.41
N ASP A 51 1.15 -2.15 -7.50
CA ASP A 51 1.16 -0.72 -7.78
C ASP A 51 2.48 -0.11 -7.33
N VAL A 52 3.01 0.80 -8.14
CA VAL A 52 4.18 1.62 -7.83
C VAL A 52 3.68 3.04 -7.62
N SER A 53 3.96 3.61 -6.45
CA SER A 53 3.47 4.92 -6.05
C SER A 53 4.62 5.88 -5.77
N LEU A 54 4.41 7.16 -6.08
CA LEU A 54 5.30 8.24 -5.66
C LEU A 54 4.61 9.07 -4.57
N ALA A 55 5.40 9.52 -3.60
CA ALA A 55 4.96 10.44 -2.55
C ALA A 55 6.09 11.39 -2.15
N ASP A 56 5.73 12.40 -1.36
CA ASP A 56 6.63 13.49 -0.94
C ASP A 56 7.33 14.18 -2.13
N ILE A 57 6.65 14.28 -3.28
CA ILE A 57 7.20 14.98 -4.43
C ILE A 57 7.35 16.47 -4.07
N PRO A 58 8.55 17.05 -4.18
CA PRO A 58 8.78 18.45 -3.88
C PRO A 58 7.83 19.37 -4.66
N THR A 59 7.47 20.52 -4.09
CA THR A 59 6.48 21.44 -4.68
C THR A 59 6.93 22.03 -6.02
N THR A 60 8.24 22.05 -6.28
CA THR A 60 8.84 22.34 -7.59
C THR A 60 8.38 21.37 -8.67
N GLY A 61 8.08 20.12 -8.31
CA GLY A 61 7.65 19.05 -9.21
C GLY A 61 8.81 18.30 -9.86
N LEU A 62 8.46 17.19 -10.51
CA LEU A 62 9.35 16.34 -11.29
C LEU A 62 9.14 16.62 -12.78
N GLN A 63 10.17 17.09 -13.47
CA GLN A 63 10.21 17.15 -14.94
C GLN A 63 10.69 15.82 -15.54
N CYS A 64 11.43 15.03 -14.75
CA CYS A 64 11.92 13.71 -15.08
C CYS A 64 11.89 12.79 -13.84
N CYS A 65 11.46 11.55 -14.02
CA CYS A 65 11.50 10.47 -13.04
C CYS A 65 11.80 9.15 -13.77
N ASN A 66 12.97 8.57 -13.53
CA ASN A 66 13.41 7.33 -14.15
C ASN A 66 14.10 6.42 -13.13
N PHE A 67 13.66 5.17 -13.08
CA PHE A 67 14.17 4.15 -12.18
C PHE A 67 13.90 2.75 -12.73
N ALA A 68 14.63 1.77 -12.19
CA ALA A 68 14.43 0.36 -12.48
C ALA A 68 13.67 -0.34 -11.36
N ILE A 69 12.97 -1.40 -11.73
CA ILE A 69 12.23 -2.29 -10.84
C ILE A 69 12.74 -3.70 -11.12
N LYS A 70 13.34 -4.32 -10.11
CA LYS A 70 13.86 -5.68 -10.19
C LYS A 70 12.89 -6.66 -9.53
N TYR A 71 12.69 -7.79 -10.17
CA TYR A 71 11.82 -8.88 -9.72
C TYR A 71 12.48 -10.24 -10.00
N ASP A 72 12.00 -11.32 -9.39
CA ASP A 72 12.47 -12.68 -9.70
C ASP A 72 11.70 -13.25 -10.91
N PRO A 73 12.33 -13.40 -12.09
CA PRO A 73 11.66 -13.92 -13.27
C PRO A 73 11.31 -15.42 -13.18
N LYS A 74 11.90 -16.16 -12.23
CA LYS A 74 11.51 -17.55 -11.97
C LYS A 74 10.16 -17.65 -11.27
N VAL A 75 9.74 -16.58 -10.58
CA VAL A 75 8.49 -16.53 -9.83
C VAL A 75 7.44 -15.70 -10.55
N LEU A 76 7.82 -14.56 -11.15
CA LEU A 76 6.88 -13.64 -11.79
C LEU A 76 7.20 -13.47 -13.28
N THR A 77 6.16 -13.56 -14.11
CA THR A 77 6.20 -13.14 -15.52
C THR A 77 5.39 -11.86 -15.67
N ILE A 78 6.02 -10.78 -16.12
CA ILE A 78 5.37 -9.48 -16.33
C ILE A 78 4.58 -9.52 -17.64
N LYS A 79 3.32 -9.09 -17.58
CA LYS A 79 2.39 -9.07 -18.72
C LYS A 79 2.18 -7.67 -19.26
N ASP A 80 1.95 -6.71 -18.36
CA ASP A 80 1.65 -5.35 -18.75
C ASP A 80 2.08 -4.36 -17.65
N ILE A 81 2.43 -3.15 -18.09
CA ILE A 81 2.83 -2.03 -17.24
C ILE A 81 2.06 -0.80 -17.71
N THR A 82 1.07 -0.39 -16.93
CA THR A 82 0.18 0.72 -17.28
C THR A 82 0.51 1.97 -16.47
N ALA A 83 0.35 3.14 -17.10
CA ALA A 83 0.45 4.41 -16.41
C ALA A 83 -0.61 4.49 -15.29
N GLY A 84 -0.18 4.88 -14.09
CA GLY A 84 -1.07 5.18 -12.99
C GLY A 84 -1.66 6.58 -13.12
N THR A 85 -2.59 6.92 -12.23
CA THR A 85 -3.29 8.21 -12.25
C THR A 85 -2.34 9.40 -12.08
N LEU A 86 -1.25 9.24 -11.32
CA LEU A 86 -0.25 10.29 -11.10
C LEU A 86 0.57 10.59 -12.35
N ALA A 87 0.89 9.57 -13.15
CA ALA A 87 1.73 9.74 -14.34
C ALA A 87 1.04 10.61 -15.40
N GLY A 88 -0.25 10.39 -15.66
CA GLY A 88 -1.04 11.27 -16.54
C GLY A 88 -0.38 11.60 -17.89
N THR A 89 -0.74 12.74 -18.47
CA THR A 89 -0.11 13.29 -19.68
C THR A 89 0.14 14.78 -19.51
N VAL A 90 1.17 15.31 -20.15
CA VAL A 90 1.49 16.73 -20.12
C VAL A 90 1.03 17.37 -21.42
N SER A 91 0.01 18.23 -21.33
CA SER A 91 -0.43 18.99 -22.51
C SER A 91 0.70 19.92 -23.00
N GLY A 92 0.74 20.23 -24.29
CA GLY A 92 1.79 21.08 -24.88
C GLY A 92 3.17 20.43 -25.04
N ASP A 93 3.33 19.17 -24.64
CA ASP A 93 4.54 18.40 -24.93
C ASP A 93 4.49 17.82 -26.35
N ALA A 94 5.20 18.44 -27.29
CA ALA A 94 5.22 17.96 -28.68
C ALA A 94 5.91 16.58 -28.83
N SER A 95 6.84 16.26 -27.94
CA SER A 95 7.59 15.00 -27.97
C SER A 95 6.74 13.79 -27.55
N SER A 96 5.68 14.03 -26.78
CA SER A 96 4.76 12.99 -26.29
C SER A 96 4.10 12.15 -27.40
N SER A 97 4.00 12.71 -28.61
CA SER A 97 3.48 12.01 -29.80
C SER A 97 4.41 10.94 -30.35
N MET A 98 5.73 11.07 -30.11
CA MET A 98 6.75 10.09 -30.51
C MET A 98 7.11 9.16 -29.37
N LEU A 99 7.22 9.70 -28.16
CA LEU A 99 7.50 8.96 -26.94
C LEU A 99 6.59 9.49 -25.83
N PRO A 100 5.59 8.72 -25.37
CA PRO A 100 4.66 9.17 -24.35
C PRO A 100 5.38 9.59 -23.06
N ASN A 101 4.80 10.58 -22.35
CA ASN A 101 5.39 11.10 -21.10
C ASN A 101 5.74 9.96 -20.15
N PHE A 102 4.78 9.07 -19.88
CA PHE A 102 5.03 7.79 -19.23
C PHE A 102 5.36 6.72 -20.27
N ASN A 103 6.50 6.07 -20.12
CA ASN A 103 6.87 4.92 -20.92
C ASN A 103 7.70 3.93 -20.09
N ASN A 104 7.86 2.72 -20.60
CA ASN A 104 8.62 1.68 -19.94
C ASN A 104 9.37 0.82 -20.95
N TYR A 105 10.42 0.16 -20.47
CA TYR A 105 11.13 -0.89 -21.16
C TYR A 105 11.25 -2.08 -20.21
N SER A 106 10.82 -3.25 -20.64
CA SER A 106 10.83 -4.45 -19.82
C SER A 106 11.73 -5.51 -20.43
N GLN A 107 12.57 -6.11 -19.60
CA GLN A 107 13.35 -7.30 -19.89
C GLN A 107 13.20 -8.29 -18.73
N GLU A 108 13.62 -9.54 -18.94
CA GLU A 108 13.50 -10.56 -17.91
C GLU A 108 14.22 -10.15 -16.61
N GLY A 109 13.45 -10.08 -15.51
CA GLY A 109 13.93 -9.73 -14.17
C GLY A 109 14.16 -8.24 -13.90
N LEU A 110 13.98 -7.37 -14.91
CA LEU A 110 14.20 -5.93 -14.76
C LEU A 110 13.26 -5.11 -15.65
N ILE A 111 12.56 -4.15 -15.06
CA ILE A 111 11.74 -3.16 -15.76
C ILE A 111 12.39 -1.80 -15.57
N SER A 112 12.53 -1.01 -16.62
CA SER A 112 12.79 0.43 -16.54
C SER A 112 11.48 1.18 -16.73
N VAL A 113 11.14 2.08 -15.81
CA VAL A 113 9.97 2.96 -15.94
C VAL A 113 10.44 4.41 -15.98
N MET A 114 9.83 5.17 -16.88
CA MET A 114 10.22 6.54 -17.18
C MET A 114 9.01 7.44 -17.24
N TRP A 115 9.13 8.60 -16.64
CA TRP A 115 8.26 9.73 -16.88
C TRP A 115 9.09 10.97 -17.18
N SER A 116 8.81 11.65 -18.27
CA SER A 116 9.48 12.92 -18.60
C SER A 116 8.60 13.84 -19.43
N THR A 117 8.87 15.13 -19.35
CA THR A 117 8.31 16.12 -20.28
C THR A 117 9.34 17.12 -20.76
N SER A 118 9.21 17.58 -22.01
CA SER A 118 10.01 18.68 -22.55
C SER A 118 9.42 20.06 -22.25
N VAL A 119 8.32 20.13 -21.50
CA VAL A 119 7.65 21.40 -21.17
C VAL A 119 8.37 22.05 -20.00
N ASP A 120 8.80 23.30 -20.17
CA ASP A 120 9.56 24.05 -19.14
C ASP A 120 8.67 24.70 -18.06
N ASP A 121 7.36 24.76 -18.29
CA ASP A 121 6.40 25.27 -17.30
C ASP A 121 6.22 24.27 -16.16
N ALA A 122 6.87 24.55 -15.03
CA ALA A 122 6.84 23.73 -13.82
C ALA A 122 5.45 23.55 -13.20
N SER A 123 4.43 24.35 -13.59
CA SER A 123 3.05 24.08 -13.16
C SER A 123 2.46 22.81 -13.77
N ARG A 124 3.09 22.29 -14.83
CA ARG A 124 2.63 21.14 -15.63
C ARG A 124 3.44 19.88 -15.38
N TRP A 125 4.47 19.97 -14.54
CA TRP A 125 5.30 18.85 -14.12
C TRP A 125 4.54 17.91 -13.19
N LEU A 126 5.08 16.72 -12.99
CA LEU A 126 4.49 15.73 -12.11
C LEU A 126 4.59 16.20 -10.65
N LYS A 127 3.46 16.28 -9.96
CA LYS A 127 3.31 16.83 -8.60
C LYS A 127 2.30 16.03 -7.79
N GLY A 128 2.35 16.20 -6.47
CA GLY A 128 1.46 15.52 -5.54
C GLY A 128 1.96 14.12 -5.23
N GLU A 129 1.04 13.19 -5.09
CA GLU A 129 1.33 11.80 -4.75
C GLU A 129 0.27 10.87 -5.36
N GLY A 130 0.60 9.58 -5.46
CA GLY A 130 -0.32 8.57 -5.95
C GLY A 130 0.35 7.49 -6.78
N THR A 131 -0.48 6.64 -7.40
CA THR A 131 -0.02 5.55 -8.26
C THR A 131 0.63 6.10 -9.52
N PHE A 132 1.91 5.81 -9.68
CA PHE A 132 2.73 6.17 -10.83
C PHE A 132 2.58 5.16 -11.96
N CYS A 133 2.61 3.87 -11.64
CA CYS A 133 2.29 2.80 -12.58
C CYS A 133 1.74 1.56 -11.87
N THR A 134 1.07 0.72 -12.64
CA THR A 134 0.59 -0.59 -12.21
C THR A 134 1.28 -1.65 -13.05
N ILE A 135 1.85 -2.65 -12.37
CA ILE A 135 2.51 -3.79 -12.99
C ILE A 135 1.61 -5.01 -12.81
N THR A 136 1.23 -5.63 -13.92
CA THR A 136 0.47 -6.88 -13.91
C THR A 136 1.31 -8.03 -14.45
N GLY A 137 1.07 -9.22 -13.92
CA GLY A 137 1.86 -10.39 -14.28
C GLY A 137 1.16 -11.70 -13.93
N THR A 138 1.95 -12.76 -13.91
CA THR A 138 1.50 -14.10 -13.53
C THR A 138 2.57 -14.78 -12.70
N VAL A 139 2.13 -15.51 -11.67
CA VAL A 139 3.01 -16.30 -10.82
C VAL A 139 3.30 -17.64 -11.50
N ALA A 140 4.55 -18.09 -11.50
CA ALA A 140 4.94 -19.37 -12.06
C ALA A 140 4.16 -20.53 -11.40
N ALA A 141 3.63 -21.44 -12.24
CA ALA A 141 2.92 -22.61 -11.76
C ALA A 141 3.86 -23.49 -10.92
N GLY A 142 3.39 -23.93 -9.76
CA GLY A 142 4.18 -24.76 -8.84
C GLY A 142 5.10 -23.99 -7.89
N THR A 143 5.06 -22.64 -7.89
CA THR A 143 5.69 -21.86 -6.82
C THR A 143 5.07 -22.22 -5.47
N ALA A 144 5.91 -22.47 -4.46
CA ALA A 144 5.44 -22.94 -3.16
C ALA A 144 4.65 -21.84 -2.40
N ASN A 145 3.58 -22.23 -1.71
CA ASN A 145 2.86 -21.35 -0.79
C ASN A 145 3.80 -20.81 0.30
N GLY A 146 3.65 -19.54 0.64
CA GLY A 146 4.52 -18.81 1.56
C GLY A 146 5.78 -18.23 0.91
N THR A 147 6.07 -18.53 -0.37
CA THR A 147 7.18 -17.88 -1.08
C THR A 147 6.91 -16.38 -1.16
N VAL A 148 7.89 -15.56 -0.80
CA VAL A 148 7.81 -14.10 -0.95
C VAL A 148 8.74 -13.68 -2.09
N SER A 149 8.16 -13.24 -3.20
CA SER A 149 8.91 -12.65 -4.31
C SER A 149 9.03 -11.15 -4.07
N GLU A 150 10.18 -10.70 -3.61
CA GLU A 150 10.47 -9.28 -3.43
C GLU A 150 10.54 -8.54 -4.77
N ILE A 151 10.06 -7.29 -4.78
CA ILE A 151 10.14 -6.38 -5.91
C ILE A 151 10.82 -5.10 -5.41
N THR A 152 12.01 -4.82 -5.95
CA THR A 152 12.89 -3.76 -5.46
C THR A 152 13.00 -2.62 -6.48
N VAL A 153 13.14 -1.40 -5.96
CA VAL A 153 13.36 -0.19 -6.76
C VAL A 153 14.84 0.15 -6.75
N LEU A 154 15.43 0.33 -7.92
CA LEU A 154 16.86 0.52 -8.14
C LEU A 154 17.11 1.72 -9.08
N PRO A 155 18.29 2.35 -9.01
CA PRO A 155 18.80 3.14 -10.12
C PRO A 155 18.72 2.36 -11.43
N THR A 156 18.57 3.06 -12.55
CA THR A 156 18.57 2.38 -13.85
C THR A 156 19.92 1.74 -14.12
N SER A 157 19.89 0.48 -14.55
CA SER A 157 21.07 -0.34 -14.82
C SER A 157 21.69 0.04 -16.16
N ARG A 158 22.50 1.10 -16.16
CA ARG A 158 23.28 1.56 -17.31
C ARG A 158 24.66 2.02 -16.86
N GLU A 159 25.61 2.07 -17.77
CA GLU A 159 26.85 2.83 -17.54
C GLU A 159 26.55 4.34 -17.45
N THR A 160 27.37 5.07 -16.71
CA THR A 160 27.26 6.53 -16.58
C THR A 160 27.40 7.26 -17.92
N TYR A 161 28.19 6.71 -18.83
CA TYR A 161 28.26 7.02 -20.25
C TYR A 161 28.77 5.76 -20.99
N ASP A 162 28.52 5.68 -22.29
CA ASP A 162 28.88 4.51 -23.09
C ASP A 162 30.39 4.23 -23.04
N GLY A 163 30.75 3.01 -22.63
CA GLY A 163 32.13 2.56 -22.49
C GLY A 163 32.81 2.98 -21.20
N SER A 164 32.09 3.52 -20.21
CA SER A 164 32.70 3.97 -18.95
C SER A 164 33.12 2.82 -18.03
N GLY A 165 32.47 1.66 -18.12
CA GLY A 165 32.63 0.58 -17.15
C GLY A 165 32.07 0.89 -15.75
N VAL A 166 31.51 2.10 -15.55
CA VAL A 166 31.00 2.57 -14.26
C VAL A 166 29.48 2.59 -14.31
N MET A 167 28.85 1.69 -13.55
CA MET A 167 27.40 1.61 -13.47
C MET A 167 26.81 2.79 -12.71
N ASN A 168 25.65 3.24 -13.16
CA ASN A 168 24.85 4.26 -12.51
C ASN A 168 24.33 3.75 -11.14
N ASP A 169 24.58 4.53 -10.10
CA ASP A 169 24.14 4.28 -8.72
C ASP A 169 23.15 5.34 -8.22
N ALA A 170 22.80 6.32 -9.06
CA ALA A 170 21.90 7.41 -8.71
C ALA A 170 20.53 7.27 -9.39
N PHE A 171 19.48 7.63 -8.64
CA PHE A 171 18.15 7.80 -9.20
C PHE A 171 18.06 9.07 -10.04
N ASP A 172 17.32 9.01 -11.14
CA ASP A 172 17.08 10.14 -12.03
C ASP A 172 15.69 10.70 -11.74
N CYS A 173 15.54 11.42 -10.63
CA CYS A 173 14.31 12.10 -10.24
C CYS A 173 14.60 13.57 -9.99
N GLY A 174 13.97 14.46 -10.74
CA GLY A 174 14.20 15.89 -10.59
C GLY A 174 13.79 16.68 -11.81
N TYR A 175 14.55 17.73 -12.11
CA TYR A 175 14.27 18.66 -13.19
C TYR A 175 15.54 19.30 -13.75
N LEU A 176 15.40 20.00 -14.88
CA LEU A 176 16.46 20.86 -15.40
C LEU A 176 16.22 22.30 -14.97
N LYS A 177 17.27 22.94 -14.46
CA LYS A 177 17.31 24.39 -14.20
C LYS A 177 18.46 24.97 -15.01
N ASP A 178 18.13 25.84 -15.96
CA ASP A 178 19.13 26.48 -16.84
C ASP A 178 20.03 25.45 -17.57
N GLY A 179 19.45 24.32 -17.97
CA GLY A 179 20.16 23.21 -18.62
C GLY A 179 20.99 22.32 -17.67
N VAL A 180 21.01 22.63 -16.37
CA VAL A 180 21.70 21.84 -15.34
C VAL A 180 20.70 20.93 -14.63
N LYS A 181 21.09 19.68 -14.42
CA LYS A 181 20.29 18.68 -13.70
C LYS A 181 20.25 19.01 -12.21
N VAL A 182 19.03 19.14 -11.69
CA VAL A 182 18.75 19.17 -10.25
C VAL A 182 18.12 17.84 -9.88
N ASN A 183 18.83 17.03 -9.12
CA ASN A 183 18.36 15.73 -8.64
C ASN A 183 17.81 15.84 -7.22
N PHE A 184 16.66 15.23 -6.99
CA PHE A 184 16.16 14.93 -5.66
C PHE A 184 16.76 13.62 -5.16
N ASN A 185 16.83 13.50 -3.84
CA ASN A 185 17.08 12.21 -3.21
C ASN A 185 15.87 11.30 -3.45
N VAL A 186 16.13 9.99 -3.48
CA VAL A 186 15.07 8.99 -3.64
C VAL A 186 15.14 8.02 -2.48
N LYS A 187 13.99 7.78 -1.85
CA LYS A 187 13.79 6.74 -0.85
C LYS A 187 13.01 5.58 -1.47
N PRO A 188 13.68 4.52 -1.94
CA PRO A 188 13.00 3.34 -2.46
C PRO A 188 12.43 2.49 -1.31
N ASN A 189 11.17 2.09 -1.43
CA ASN A 189 10.53 1.13 -0.54
C ASN A 189 10.12 -0.10 -1.36
N ALA A 190 10.77 -1.23 -1.09
CA ALA A 190 10.50 -2.48 -1.76
C ALA A 190 9.10 -3.04 -1.41
N GLY A 191 8.50 -3.69 -2.40
CA GLY A 191 7.23 -4.39 -2.30
C GLY A 191 7.43 -5.88 -2.48
N SER A 192 6.34 -6.62 -2.58
CA SER A 192 6.42 -8.07 -2.76
C SER A 192 5.13 -8.68 -3.28
N VAL A 193 5.25 -9.82 -3.96
CA VAL A 193 4.15 -10.76 -4.17
C VAL A 193 4.39 -11.95 -3.24
N THR A 194 3.49 -12.16 -2.29
CA THR A 194 3.46 -13.38 -1.45
C THR A 194 2.63 -14.43 -2.15
N ILE A 195 3.20 -15.62 -2.34
CA ILE A 195 2.55 -16.71 -3.06
C ILE A 195 1.69 -17.51 -2.10
N GLY A 196 0.42 -17.65 -2.46
CA GLY A 196 -0.57 -18.38 -1.69
C GLY A 196 -1.95 -17.86 -2.05
N SER A 197 -2.96 -18.59 -1.62
CA SER A 197 -4.28 -17.99 -1.47
C SER A 197 -4.20 -17.02 -0.30
N GLU A 198 -4.83 -15.84 -0.39
CA GLU A 198 -5.24 -15.18 0.85
C GLU A 198 -6.01 -16.22 1.66
N GLU A 199 -5.66 -16.39 2.94
CA GLU A 199 -6.67 -16.87 3.87
C GLU A 199 -7.78 -15.83 3.78
N THR A 200 -8.86 -16.17 3.09
CA THR A 200 -10.13 -15.60 3.48
C THR A 200 -10.28 -16.08 4.92
N THR A 201 -9.90 -15.23 5.89
CA THR A 201 -10.64 -15.21 7.14
C THR A 201 -12.04 -14.88 6.70
N THR A 202 -12.78 -15.93 6.34
CA THR A 202 -14.21 -15.86 6.14
C THR A 202 -14.66 -15.23 7.45
N PRO A 203 -15.25 -14.02 7.46
CA PRO A 203 -15.99 -13.62 8.64
C PRO A 203 -16.86 -14.83 8.98
N PRO A 204 -16.88 -15.33 10.23
CA PRO A 204 -17.66 -16.50 10.60
C PRO A 204 -19.02 -16.37 9.92
N ALA A 205 -19.40 -17.37 9.13
CA ALA A 205 -20.58 -17.32 8.28
C ALA A 205 -21.69 -16.57 9.03
N THR A 206 -22.01 -15.36 8.56
CA THR A 206 -23.17 -14.63 9.08
C THR A 206 -24.36 -15.42 8.61
N THR A 207 -24.73 -16.39 9.43
CA THR A 207 -26.04 -16.99 9.37
C THR A 207 -26.97 -15.80 9.54
N THR A 208 -27.76 -15.49 8.51
CA THR A 208 -28.92 -14.61 8.65
C THR A 208 -29.91 -15.36 9.56
N THR A 209 -29.59 -15.39 10.84
CA THR A 209 -30.55 -15.66 11.89
C THR A 209 -31.15 -14.30 12.19
N THR A 210 -32.45 -14.17 11.91
CA THR A 210 -33.31 -13.15 12.48
C THR A 210 -32.85 -12.76 13.89
N GLU A 211 -32.48 -11.49 14.03
CA GLU A 211 -32.59 -10.66 15.23
C GLU A 211 -32.59 -11.42 16.57
N ASN A 212 -31.40 -11.53 17.16
CA ASN A 212 -31.23 -11.54 18.61
C ASN A 212 -29.90 -10.84 18.92
N LYS A 213 -29.98 -9.56 19.34
CA LYS A 213 -28.85 -8.80 19.89
C LYS A 213 -28.21 -9.64 21.02
N PRO A 214 -26.88 -9.91 21.01
CA PRO A 214 -26.23 -10.51 22.16
C PRO A 214 -26.48 -9.65 23.40
N GLY A 215 -26.91 -10.26 24.51
CA GLY A 215 -27.00 -9.56 25.79
C GLY A 215 -25.61 -9.24 26.33
N VAL A 216 -25.52 -8.27 27.25
CA VAL A 216 -24.27 -7.95 27.96
C VAL A 216 -23.87 -9.16 28.82
N SER A 217 -22.71 -9.75 28.56
CA SER A 217 -22.21 -10.92 29.31
C SER A 217 -21.42 -10.50 30.55
N LEU A 218 -20.58 -9.47 30.41
CA LEU A 218 -19.87 -8.80 31.51
C LEU A 218 -19.67 -7.33 31.12
N ARG A 219 -20.40 -6.43 31.77
CA ARG A 219 -20.39 -4.99 31.44
C ARG A 219 -19.00 -4.41 31.75
N GLY A 220 -18.36 -3.80 30.76
CA GLY A 220 -17.00 -3.27 30.82
C GLY A 220 -15.89 -4.18 30.26
N ASP A 221 -16.17 -5.45 30.00
CA ASP A 221 -15.20 -6.41 29.44
C ASP A 221 -15.20 -6.36 27.90
N ALA A 222 -14.50 -5.35 27.37
CA ALA A 222 -14.43 -5.09 25.94
C ALA A 222 -13.44 -6.04 25.23
N ASN A 223 -12.41 -6.52 25.94
CA ASN A 223 -11.37 -7.38 25.38
C ASN A 223 -11.70 -8.89 25.48
N LEU A 224 -12.75 -9.26 26.24
CA LEU A 224 -13.25 -10.61 26.50
C LEU A 224 -12.28 -11.49 27.32
N ASP A 225 -11.57 -10.91 28.28
CA ASP A 225 -10.68 -11.62 29.20
C ASP A 225 -11.33 -12.03 30.53
N ASN A 226 -12.63 -11.72 30.72
CA ASN A 226 -13.44 -11.93 31.92
C ASN A 226 -13.03 -11.08 33.13
N LYS A 227 -12.30 -9.98 32.89
CA LYS A 227 -12.00 -8.96 33.89
C LYS A 227 -12.43 -7.61 33.32
N VAL A 228 -12.66 -6.65 34.21
CA VAL A 228 -12.88 -5.26 33.81
C VAL A 228 -11.72 -4.45 34.34
N SER A 229 -10.87 -3.98 33.45
CA SER A 229 -9.63 -3.28 33.79
C SER A 229 -9.27 -2.22 32.75
N VAL A 230 -8.17 -1.50 32.98
CA VAL A 230 -7.60 -0.58 31.98
C VAL A 230 -7.34 -1.25 30.61
N ALA A 231 -7.14 -2.57 30.55
CA ALA A 231 -6.92 -3.29 29.29
C ALA A 231 -8.15 -3.21 28.36
N ASP A 232 -9.35 -3.16 28.90
CA ASP A 232 -10.60 -3.00 28.14
C ASP A 232 -10.71 -1.60 27.54
N ALA A 233 -10.36 -0.59 28.33
CA ALA A 233 -10.31 0.79 27.85
C ALA A 233 -9.27 0.96 26.73
N VAL A 234 -8.12 0.30 26.84
CA VAL A 234 -7.09 0.29 25.79
C VAL A 234 -7.61 -0.40 24.53
N ALA A 235 -8.30 -1.54 24.65
CA ALA A 235 -8.89 -2.24 23.52
C ALA A 235 -9.93 -1.37 22.77
N ILE A 236 -10.77 -0.63 23.51
CA ILE A 236 -11.72 0.34 22.94
C ILE A 236 -10.97 1.43 22.16
N LEU A 237 -9.99 2.08 22.78
CA LEU A 237 -9.24 3.18 22.13
C LEU A 237 -8.45 2.70 20.91
N GLN A 238 -7.87 1.50 20.97
CA GLN A 238 -7.21 0.86 19.83
C GLN A 238 -8.20 0.58 18.70
N SER A 239 -9.39 0.06 19.00
CA SER A 239 -10.43 -0.19 18.01
C SER A 239 -10.97 1.10 17.38
N ILE A 240 -11.02 2.22 18.12
CA ILE A 240 -11.41 3.54 17.59
C ILE A 240 -10.31 4.09 16.68
N ALA A 241 -9.05 3.97 17.08
CA ALA A 241 -7.92 4.51 16.34
C ALA A 241 -7.58 3.72 15.07
N ASN A 242 -7.77 2.40 15.07
CA ASN A 242 -7.52 1.54 13.92
C ASN A 242 -8.38 0.27 14.00
N LYS A 243 -9.63 0.39 13.55
CA LYS A 243 -10.59 -0.73 13.53
C LYS A 243 -10.11 -1.89 12.67
N ASP A 244 -9.38 -1.63 11.59
CA ASP A 244 -8.94 -2.68 10.66
C ASP A 244 -7.96 -3.66 11.32
N LYS A 245 -7.15 -3.19 12.28
CA LYS A 245 -6.20 -4.03 13.01
C LYS A 245 -6.71 -4.49 14.38
N TYR A 246 -7.54 -3.68 15.04
CA TYR A 246 -7.93 -3.88 16.43
C TYR A 246 -9.45 -3.90 16.64
N ALA A 247 -10.22 -4.30 15.64
CA ALA A 247 -11.68 -4.42 15.77
C ALA A 247 -12.07 -5.26 17.00
N LEU A 248 -12.92 -4.70 17.86
CA LEU A 248 -13.56 -5.47 18.92
C LEU A 248 -14.45 -6.57 18.33
N LYS A 249 -14.48 -7.72 19.01
CA LYS A 249 -15.45 -8.79 18.73
C LYS A 249 -16.88 -8.28 19.01
N PRO A 250 -17.93 -8.82 18.37
CA PRO A 250 -19.30 -8.36 18.58
C PRO A 250 -19.74 -8.32 20.05
N GLN A 251 -19.37 -9.34 20.84
CA GLN A 251 -19.65 -9.36 22.29
C GLN A 251 -18.87 -8.29 23.05
N GLY A 252 -17.60 -8.04 22.68
CA GLY A 252 -16.77 -7.01 23.30
C GLY A 252 -17.31 -5.60 23.02
N ALA A 253 -17.90 -5.39 21.83
CA ALA A 253 -18.57 -4.13 21.50
C ALA A 253 -19.87 -3.93 22.32
N VAL A 254 -20.60 -5.00 22.65
CA VAL A 254 -21.79 -4.90 23.52
C VAL A 254 -21.40 -4.72 24.99
N ASN A 255 -20.37 -5.43 25.45
CA ASN A 255 -19.88 -5.34 26.81
C ASN A 255 -19.22 -4.00 27.10
N GLY A 256 -18.46 -3.48 26.13
CA GLY A 256 -17.71 -2.23 26.23
C GLY A 256 -18.54 -0.97 26.06
N ASP A 257 -19.77 -1.05 25.56
CA ASP A 257 -20.71 0.08 25.42
C ASP A 257 -21.38 0.31 26.79
N VAL A 258 -20.70 1.09 27.61
CA VAL A 258 -20.96 1.27 29.04
C VAL A 258 -21.49 2.65 29.39
N GLU A 259 -21.41 3.61 28.48
CA GLU A 259 -21.81 5.01 28.61
C GLU A 259 -22.66 5.39 27.38
N GLY A 260 -23.47 6.45 27.44
CA GLY A 260 -24.14 6.96 26.21
C GLY A 260 -25.43 6.26 25.75
N ASN A 261 -25.97 5.29 26.52
CA ASN A 261 -27.25 4.59 26.27
C ASN A 261 -27.28 3.70 25.01
N ASN A 262 -26.23 2.92 24.75
CA ASN A 262 -26.09 2.09 23.54
C ASN A 262 -25.88 2.92 22.26
N ASP A 263 -25.13 4.02 22.34
CA ASP A 263 -24.74 4.81 21.16
C ASP A 263 -23.55 4.18 20.40
N GLY A 264 -23.12 2.99 20.83
CA GLY A 264 -21.99 2.27 20.28
C GLY A 264 -20.70 2.58 21.03
N ILE A 265 -19.61 1.93 20.64
CA ILE A 265 -18.31 2.11 21.31
C ILE A 265 -17.72 3.49 21.01
N THR A 266 -17.52 4.28 22.05
CA THR A 266 -16.93 5.62 22.03
C THR A 266 -15.74 5.76 22.99
N GLY A 267 -15.05 6.89 22.94
CA GLY A 267 -14.02 7.22 23.93
C GLY A 267 -14.57 7.43 25.35
N ALA A 268 -15.87 7.72 25.49
CA ALA A 268 -16.51 7.91 26.79
C ALA A 268 -16.61 6.59 27.56
N ASP A 269 -16.80 5.47 26.83
CA ASP A 269 -16.81 4.12 27.38
C ASP A 269 -15.46 3.73 28.00
N ALA A 270 -14.37 3.98 27.25
CA ALA A 270 -13.02 3.76 27.73
C ALA A 270 -12.75 4.58 29.00
N LEU A 271 -13.18 5.84 29.03
CA LEU A 271 -13.03 6.70 30.21
C LEU A 271 -13.86 6.19 31.40
N ARG A 272 -15.07 5.66 31.16
CA ARG A 272 -15.93 5.10 32.20
C ARG A 272 -15.31 3.85 32.83
N ILE A 273 -14.75 2.95 32.02
CA ILE A 273 -14.02 1.77 32.48
C ILE A 273 -12.76 2.16 33.29
N GLN A 274 -12.00 3.17 32.84
CA GLN A 274 -10.84 3.67 33.60
C GLN A 274 -11.23 4.19 34.99
N LYS A 275 -12.37 4.89 35.10
CA LYS A 275 -12.89 5.36 36.40
C LYS A 275 -13.31 4.20 37.30
N TRP A 276 -13.87 3.13 36.73
CA TRP A 276 -14.22 1.93 37.48
C TRP A 276 -12.97 1.20 37.99
N ASP A 277 -12.00 0.95 37.12
CA ASP A 277 -10.73 0.29 37.46
C ASP A 277 -9.95 1.07 38.54
N ALA A 278 -10.02 2.41 38.49
CA ALA A 278 -9.46 3.29 39.50
C ALA A 278 -10.26 3.38 40.82
N GLY A 279 -11.42 2.71 40.92
CA GLY A 279 -12.31 2.76 42.08
C GLY A 279 -13.02 4.11 42.29
N ALA A 280 -12.98 5.00 41.29
CA ALA A 280 -13.61 6.32 41.35
C ALA A 280 -15.14 6.26 41.15
N ILE A 281 -15.65 5.16 40.61
CA ILE A 281 -17.08 4.85 40.49
C ILE A 281 -17.32 3.40 40.92
N THR A 282 -18.53 3.12 41.40
CA THR A 282 -18.93 1.80 41.89
C THR A 282 -19.97 1.13 41.02
N THR A 283 -20.30 1.70 39.86
CA THR A 283 -21.21 1.13 38.86
C THR A 283 -20.76 1.46 37.44
N LEU A 284 -20.85 0.45 36.57
CA LEU A 284 -20.82 0.60 35.12
C LEU A 284 -22.27 0.71 34.65
#